data_AF-A0A2J6XSB1-F1
#
_entry.id   AF-A0A2J6XSB1-F1
#
_cell.length_a   1.000
_cell.length_b   1.000
_cell.length_c   1.000
_cell.angle_alpha   90.00
_cell.angle_beta   90.00
_cell.angle_gamma   90.00
#
_symmetry.space_group_name_H-M   'P 1'
#
loop_
_entity.id
_entity.type
_entity.pdbx_description
1 polymer ?
#
loop_
_entity_poly.entity_id
_entity_poly.type
_entity_poly.pdbx_seq_one_letter_code
_entity_poly.pdbx_strand_id
1 'polypeptide(L)' 'MNLLSLKSKLSSIAHVLYGIITSFAPWYLAIIMGFMFALYELDEEMHIKDRAYKDIREYMLGLVIGAIIYIGLNSIV' A
#
# COMPACT_ATOMS: atom_id res chain seq x y z
N MET A 1 -24.89 5.17 -1.08
CA MET A 1 -23.61 4.93 -0.38
C MET A 1 -23.31 6.16 0.48
N ASN A 2 -22.92 6.00 1.75
CA ASN A 2 -22.58 7.13 2.62
C ASN A 2 -21.17 7.66 2.24
N LEU A 3 -20.95 8.97 2.32
CA LEU A 3 -19.64 9.61 2.11
C LEU A 3 -18.53 8.97 2.95
N LEU A 4 -18.81 8.60 4.20
CA LEU A 4 -17.84 7.93 5.07
C LEU A 4 -17.41 6.56 4.52
N SER A 5 -18.37 5.77 4.02
CA SER A 5 -18.05 4.47 3.45
C SER A 5 -17.38 4.55 2.09
N LEU A 6 -17.63 5.62 1.33
CA LEU A 6 -16.87 5.92 0.12
C LEU A 6 -15.41 6.28 0.44
N LYS A 7 -15.17 7.17 1.42
CA LYS A 7 -13.81 7.55 1.85
C LYS A 7 -12.99 6.33 2.24
N SER A 8 -13.53 5.48 3.12
CA SER A 8 -12.85 4.26 3.56
C SER A 8 -12.51 3.31 2.40
N LYS A 9 -13.45 3.11 1.46
CA LYS A 9 -13.18 2.28 0.27
C LYS A 9 -12.09 2.87 -0.62
N LEU A 10 -12.11 4.18 -0.84
CA LEU A 10 -11.10 4.86 -1.64
C LEU A 10 -9.71 4.77 -0.99
N SER A 11 -9.62 4.92 0.34
CA SER A 11 -8.37 4.72 1.08
C SER A 11 -7.82 3.32 0.88
N SER A 12 -8.66 2.30 1.08
CA SER A 12 -8.23 0.91 0.89
C SER A 12 -7.76 0.62 -0.54
N ILE A 13 -8.44 1.18 -1.55
CA ILE A 13 -7.99 1.06 -2.94
C ILE A 13 -6.65 1.78 -3.13
N ALA A 14 -6.47 2.96 -2.55
CA ALA A 14 -5.23 3.71 -2.64
C ALA A 14 -4.05 2.98 -1.97
N HIS A 15 -4.25 2.36 -0.80
CA HIS A 15 -3.21 1.58 -0.11
C HIS A 15 -2.75 0.40 -0.99
N VAL A 16 -3.69 -0.35 -1.55
CA VAL A 16 -3.39 -1.46 -2.47
C VAL A 16 -2.66 -0.96 -3.72
N LEU A 17 -3.14 0.12 -4.36
CA LEU A 17 -2.48 0.69 -5.55
C LEU A 17 -1.07 1.20 -5.24
N TYR A 18 -0.87 1.81 -4.08
CA TYR A 18 0.45 2.28 -3.64
C TYR A 18 1.42 1.11 -3.42
N GLY A 19 0.95 0.01 -2.85
CA GLY A 19 1.71 -1.24 -2.77
C GLY A 19 2.11 -1.76 -4.14
N ILE A 20 1.18 -1.79 -5.10
CA ILE A 20 1.46 -2.21 -6.49
C ILE A 20 2.54 -1.31 -7.09
N ILE A 21 2.40 0.01 -7.03
CA ILE A 21 3.38 0.96 -7.57
C ILE A 21 4.76 0.75 -6.92
N THR A 22 4.80 0.49 -5.62
CA THR A 22 6.06 0.29 -4.90
C THR A 22 6.84 -0.91 -5.41
N SER A 23 6.18 -1.97 -5.89
CA SER A 23 6.86 -3.13 -6.47
C SER A 23 7.66 -2.83 -7.76
N PHE A 24 7.34 -1.74 -8.46
CA PHE A 24 8.05 -1.30 -9.67
C PHE A 24 9.18 -0.32 -9.37
N ALA A 25 9.31 0.13 -8.11
CA ALA A 25 10.38 1.03 -7.71
C ALA A 25 11.72 0.29 -7.61
N PRO A 26 12.87 0.97 -7.80
CA PRO A 26 14.17 0.43 -7.44
C PRO A 26 14.18 -0.05 -5.99
N TRP A 27 14.91 -1.14 -5.69
CA TRP A 27 14.86 -1.80 -4.38
C TRP A 27 15.06 -0.85 -3.18
N TYR A 28 15.97 0.12 -3.29
CA TYR A 28 16.25 1.09 -2.23
C TYR A 28 15.08 2.04 -2.02
N LEU A 29 14.41 2.46 -3.10
CA LEU A 29 13.25 3.33 -3.04
C LEU A 29 12.03 2.57 -2.52
N ALA A 30 11.87 1.29 -2.89
CA ALA A 30 10.81 0.44 -2.36
C ALA A 30 10.88 0.28 -0.83
N ILE A 31 12.10 0.15 -0.27
CA ILE A 31 12.32 0.14 1.18
C ILE A 31 11.90 1.48 1.80
N ILE A 32 12.34 2.61 1.22
CA ILE A 32 12.00 3.94 1.72
C ILE A 32 10.48 4.19 1.66
N MET A 33 9.84 3.85 0.55
CA MET A 33 8.39 4.01 0.37
C MET A 33 7.60 3.17 1.38
N GLY A 34 7.96 1.89 1.56
CA GLY A 34 7.31 1.03 2.54
C GLY A 34 7.50 1.51 3.98
N PHE A 35 8.70 1.99 4.32
CA PHE A 35 8.98 2.54 5.63
C PHE A 35 8.21 3.83 5.90
N MET A 36 8.22 4.76 4.94
CA MET A 36 7.48 6.04 5.07
C MET A 36 5.97 5.81 5.14
N PHE A 37 5.43 4.86 4.37
CA PHE A 37 4.02 4.47 4.46
C PHE A 37 3.69 3.91 5.85
N ALA A 38 4.50 2.98 6.36
CA ALA A 38 4.28 2.41 7.69
C ALA A 38 4.35 3.48 8.80
N LEU A 39 5.31 4.41 8.71
CA LEU A 39 5.40 5.53 9.67
C LEU A 39 4.18 6.45 9.59
N TYR A 40 3.73 6.78 8.38
CA TYR A 40 2.55 7.61 8.17
C TYR A 40 1.30 6.97 8.80
N GLU A 41 1.04 5.68 8.53
CA GLU A 41 -0.11 4.98 9.08
C GLU A 41 -0.02 4.85 10.62
N LEU A 42 1.17 4.58 11.16
CA LEU A 42 1.36 4.54 12.61
C LEU A 42 1.14 5.90 13.27
N ASP A 43 1.56 6.99 12.63
CA ASP A 43 1.27 8.35 13.10
C ASP A 43 -0.24 8.65 13.02
N GLU A 44 -0.90 8.26 11.94
CA GLU A 44 -2.36 8.43 11.78
C GLU A 44 -3.14 7.63 12.85
N GLU A 45 -2.70 6.41 13.20
CA GLU A 45 -3.30 5.63 14.29
C GLU A 45 -3.22 6.35 15.64
N MET A 46 -2.11 7.03 15.93
CA MET A 46 -1.94 7.78 17.17
C MET A 46 -2.90 8.97 17.28
N HIS A 47 -3.31 9.56 16.15
CA HIS A 47 -4.14 10.76 16.11
C HIS A 47 -5.63 10.48 15.85
N ILE A 48 -5.94 9.52 14.97
CA ILE A 48 -7.27 9.28 14.41
C ILE A 48 -7.80 7.86 14.73
N LYS A 49 -6.92 6.93 15.13
CA LYS A 49 -7.25 5.53 15.48
C LYS A 49 -8.00 4.78 14.37
N ASP A 50 -7.57 4.97 13.11
CA ASP A 50 -8.23 4.44 11.92
C ASP A 50 -7.72 3.05 11.45
N ARG A 51 -7.11 2.28 12.36
CA ARG A 51 -6.66 0.88 12.19
C ARG A 51 -5.45 0.70 11.26
N ALA A 52 -4.33 1.34 11.58
CA ALA A 52 -3.08 1.24 10.79
C ALA A 52 -2.65 -0.18 10.39
N TYR A 53 -2.87 -1.19 11.23
CA TYR A 53 -2.57 -2.59 10.86
C TYR A 53 -3.33 -3.04 9.60
N LYS A 54 -4.59 -2.62 9.45
CA LYS A 54 -5.42 -2.93 8.28
C LYS A 54 -4.84 -2.28 7.03
N ASP A 55 -4.44 -1.02 7.12
CA ASP A 55 -3.95 -0.24 5.99
C ASP A 55 -2.56 -0.69 5.53
N ILE A 56 -1.66 -0.98 6.47
CA ILE A 56 -0.38 -1.63 6.19
C ILE A 56 -0.59 -2.99 5.52
N ARG A 57 -1.57 -3.78 5.98
CA ARG A 57 -1.88 -5.07 5.35
C ARG A 57 -2.41 -4.90 3.91
N GLU A 58 -3.26 -3.91 3.65
CA GLU A 58 -3.76 -3.59 2.32
C GLU A 58 -2.64 -3.16 1.37
N TYR A 59 -1.72 -2.33 1.86
CA TYR A 59 -0.50 -1.98 1.16
C TYR A 59 0.37 -3.21 0.84
N MET A 60 0.62 -4.09 1.82
CA MET A 60 1.40 -5.31 1.62
C MET A 60 0.75 -6.25 0.60
N LEU A 61 -0.58 -6.37 0.59
CA LEU A 61 -1.31 -7.13 -0.42
C LEU A 61 -1.05 -6.55 -1.83
N GLY A 62 -1.13 -5.22 -1.96
CA GLY A 62 -0.78 -4.52 -3.18
C GLY A 62 0.66 -4.80 -3.64
N LEU A 63 1.61 -4.75 -2.70
CA LEU A 63 3.03 -5.01 -2.98
C LEU A 63 3.26 -6.44 -3.49
N VAL A 64 2.59 -7.44 -2.90
CA VAL A 64 2.67 -8.84 -3.36
C VAL A 64 2.06 -8.99 -4.76
N ILE A 65 0.89 -8.41 -5.01
CA ILE A 65 0.25 -8.42 -6.34
C ILE A 65 1.17 -7.78 -7.37
N GLY A 66 1.69 -6.59 -7.06
CA GLY A 66 2.63 -5.87 -7.92
C GLY A 66 3.91 -6.66 -8.20
N ALA A 67 4.49 -7.30 -7.18
CA ALA A 67 5.68 -8.13 -7.34
C ALA A 67 5.43 -9.34 -8.26
N ILE A 68 4.28 -10.01 -8.13
CA ILE A 68 3.89 -11.10 -9.03
C ILE A 68 3.78 -10.59 -10.47
N ILE A 69 3.16 -9.43 -10.69
CA ILE A 69 3.04 -8.81 -12.02
C ILE A 69 4.42 -8.45 -12.56
N TYR A 70 5.26 -7.79 -11.77
CA TYR A 70 6.62 -7.40 -12.16
C TYR A 70 7.46 -8.61 -12.55
N ILE A 71 7.45 -9.68 -11.75
CA ILE A 71 8.14 -10.93 -12.07
C ILE A 71 7.57 -11.54 -13.34
N GLY A 72 6.25 -11.62 -13.48
CA GLY A 72 5.60 -12.14 -14.68
C GLY A 72 6.02 -11.40 -15.94
N LEU A 73 6.08 -10.07 -15.90
CA LEU A 73 6.52 -9.23 -17.03
C LEU A 73 8.00 -9.42 -17.38
N ASN A 74 8.86 -9.60 -16.37
CA ASN A 74 10.31 -9.75 -16.57
C ASN A 74 10.77 -11.20 -16.80
N SER A 75 9.94 -12.20 -16.50
CA SER A 75 10.26 -13.63 -16.72
C SER A 75 9.83 -14.15 -18.09
N ILE A 76 9.09 -13.33 -18.85
CA ILE A 76 8.57 -13.65 -20.19
C ILE A 76 9.50 -13.11 -21.30
N VAL A 77 10.60 -12.44 -20.94
CA VAL A 77 11.65 -11.93 -21.84
C VAL A 77 12.98 -12.61 -21.49
#